data_AF-A0A924C9X9-F1
#
_entry.id   AF-A0A924C9X9-F1
#
_cell.length_a   1.000
_cell.length_b   1.000
_cell.length_c   1.000
_cell.angle_alpha   90.00
_cell.angle_beta   90.00
_cell.angle_gamma   90.00
#
_symmetry.space_group_name_H-M   'P 1'
#
loop_
_entity.id
_entity.type
_entity.pdbx_description
1 polymer ?
#
loop_
_entity_poly.entity_id
_entity_poly.type
_entity_poly.pdbx_seq_one_letter_code
_entity_poly.pdbx_strand_id
1 'polypeptide(L)'
;GEEKRLGLGDVWSAAQQAQIGKSIFDSHCGMLPATAVVAMSNAQRARDAIMADRMLSLPTGRAIAILGREHVRKDLAVPLYLQRRAPERTVLSIGLIETADGSIPEKYNLTDSDEPYDYIVMAKAVDRPDDPCEGMILPKNSSAP
;
A
#
# COMPACT_ATOMS: atom_id res chain seq x y z
N GLY A 1 9.24 -23.32 5.38
CA GLY A 1 9.38 -22.21 6.35
C GLY A 1 8.30 -21.17 6.11
N GLU A 2 8.12 -20.28 7.07
CA GLU A 2 7.10 -19.20 7.06
C GLU A 2 7.19 -18.32 5.80
N GLU A 3 8.42 -17.99 5.37
CA GLU A 3 8.69 -17.17 4.20
C GLU A 3 8.08 -17.74 2.90
N LYS A 4 8.28 -19.04 2.66
CA LYS A 4 7.70 -19.75 1.50
C LYS A 4 6.18 -19.83 1.60
N ARG A 5 5.63 -20.09 2.80
CA ARG A 5 4.18 -20.17 3.04
C ARG A 5 3.49 -18.84 2.75
N LEU A 6 4.13 -17.73 3.12
CA LEU A 6 3.65 -16.37 2.91
C LEU A 6 3.96 -15.82 1.50
N GLY A 7 4.78 -16.52 0.71
CA GLY A 7 5.18 -16.08 -0.64
C GLY A 7 6.13 -14.88 -0.62
N LEU A 8 6.90 -14.67 0.46
CA LEU A 8 7.74 -13.48 0.58
C LEU A 8 8.87 -13.43 -0.45
N GLY A 9 9.41 -14.57 -0.87
CA GLY A 9 10.52 -14.63 -1.83
C GLY A 9 10.15 -14.35 -3.29
N ASP A 10 8.91 -14.66 -3.70
CA ASP A 10 8.59 -14.84 -5.13
C ASP A 10 7.47 -13.89 -5.65
N VAL A 11 6.79 -13.18 -4.74
CA VAL A 11 5.65 -12.33 -5.11
C VAL A 11 6.11 -11.03 -5.79
N TRP A 12 7.27 -10.50 -5.39
CA TRP A 12 7.76 -9.17 -5.81
C TRP A 12 8.92 -9.26 -6.81
N SER A 13 8.86 -8.41 -7.83
CA SER A 13 9.99 -8.10 -8.71
C SER A 13 10.91 -7.05 -8.09
N ALA A 14 12.12 -6.92 -8.65
CA ALA A 14 13.05 -5.85 -8.27
C ALA A 14 12.46 -4.45 -8.52
N ALA A 15 11.68 -4.27 -9.59
CA ALA A 15 11.02 -2.99 -9.89
C ALA A 15 9.98 -2.63 -8.82
N GLN A 16 9.16 -3.61 -8.40
CA GLN A 16 8.20 -3.41 -7.30
C GLN A 16 8.91 -3.08 -5.98
N GLN A 17 10.04 -3.75 -5.69
CA GLN A 17 10.85 -3.45 -4.52
C GLN A 17 11.40 -2.02 -4.53
N ALA A 18 11.85 -1.52 -5.69
CA ALA A 18 12.29 -0.13 -5.83
C ALA A 18 11.12 0.85 -5.67
N GLN A 19 9.95 0.53 -6.24
CA GLN A 19 8.76 1.38 -6.19
C GLN A 19 8.22 1.56 -4.77
N ILE A 20 8.18 0.51 -3.94
CA ILE A 20 7.79 0.66 -2.53
C ILE A 20 8.84 1.45 -1.74
N GLY A 21 10.12 1.25 -2.04
CA GLY A 21 11.21 2.00 -1.42
C GLY A 21 11.06 3.49 -1.65
N LYS A 22 10.79 3.90 -2.90
CA LYS A 22 10.48 5.29 -3.25
C LYS A 22 9.24 5.79 -2.51
N SER A 23 8.15 5.01 -2.50
CA SER A 23 6.90 5.39 -1.84
C SER A 23 7.10 5.61 -0.33
N ILE A 24 7.88 4.76 0.33
CA ILE A 24 8.26 4.91 1.74
C ILE A 24 9.12 6.15 1.94
N PHE A 25 10.14 6.37 1.11
CA PHE A 25 11.01 7.54 1.21
C PHE A 25 10.20 8.83 1.10
N ASP A 26 9.36 8.95 0.07
CA ASP A 26 8.51 10.12 -0.18
C ASP A 26 7.50 10.34 0.97
N SER A 27 6.87 9.26 1.46
CA SER A 27 5.91 9.33 2.58
C SER A 27 6.54 9.75 3.91
N HIS A 28 7.87 9.72 4.00
CA HIS A 28 8.63 10.18 5.17
C HIS A 28 9.46 11.43 4.82
N CYS A 29 8.94 12.27 3.93
CA CYS A 29 9.51 13.57 3.57
C CYS A 29 10.96 13.49 3.05
N GLY A 30 11.36 12.35 2.50
CA GLY A 30 12.73 12.08 2.06
C GLY A 30 13.76 12.00 3.19
N MET A 31 13.31 11.76 4.43
CA MET A 31 14.18 11.86 5.62
C MET A 31 14.74 10.56 6.13
N LEU A 32 14.23 9.44 5.63
CA LEU A 32 14.71 8.13 6.03
C LEU A 32 16.07 7.84 5.39
N PRO A 33 17.06 7.33 6.17
CA PRO A 33 18.26 6.76 5.58
C PRO A 33 17.90 5.52 4.75
N ALA A 34 18.70 5.23 3.71
CA ALA A 34 18.45 4.11 2.79
C ALA A 34 18.25 2.76 3.50
N THR A 35 18.97 2.49 4.60
CA THR A 35 18.81 1.26 5.40
C THR A 35 17.43 1.16 6.06
N ALA A 36 16.88 2.28 6.52
CA ALA A 36 15.53 2.33 7.08
C ALA A 36 14.47 2.15 5.99
N VAL A 37 14.67 2.73 4.80
CA VAL A 37 13.78 2.52 3.64
C VAL A 37 13.69 1.03 3.31
N VAL A 38 14.82 0.33 3.23
CA VAL A 38 14.84 -1.13 2.97
C VAL A 38 14.15 -1.91 4.08
N ALA A 39 14.45 -1.60 5.34
CA ALA A 39 13.83 -2.27 6.48
C ALA A 39 12.30 -2.10 6.52
N MET A 40 11.81 -0.87 6.31
CA MET A 40 10.38 -0.57 6.28
C MET A 40 9.69 -1.20 5.06
N SER A 41 10.36 -1.26 3.90
CA SER A 41 9.84 -1.93 2.71
C SER A 41 9.61 -3.42 2.99
N ASN A 42 10.57 -4.08 3.62
CA ASN A 42 10.46 -5.49 4.00
C ASN A 42 9.38 -5.71 5.06
N ALA A 43 9.23 -4.78 6.01
CA ALA A 43 8.17 -4.83 7.01
C ALA A 43 6.78 -4.68 6.37
N GLN A 44 6.59 -3.77 5.40
CA GLN A 44 5.33 -3.64 4.67
C GLN A 44 5.00 -4.92 3.89
N ARG A 45 5.97 -5.49 3.17
CA ARG A 45 5.84 -6.78 2.48
C ARG A 45 5.38 -7.90 3.41
N ALA A 46 6.03 -8.04 4.56
CA ALA A 46 5.65 -9.02 5.57
C ALA A 46 4.23 -8.79 6.09
N ARG A 47 3.86 -7.53 6.37
CA ARG A 47 2.53 -7.15 6.84
C ARG A 47 1.46 -7.52 5.83
N ASP A 48 1.67 -7.18 4.55
CA ASP A 48 0.72 -7.48 3.47
C ASP A 48 0.55 -8.98 3.26
N ALA A 49 1.65 -9.74 3.31
CA ALA A 49 1.60 -11.19 3.19
C ALA A 49 0.79 -11.83 4.32
N ILE A 50 0.95 -11.34 5.56
CA ILE A 50 0.19 -11.80 6.73
C ILE A 50 -1.30 -11.40 6.61
N MET A 51 -1.59 -10.17 6.18
CA MET A 51 -2.98 -9.75 5.96
C MET A 51 -3.67 -10.62 4.89
N ALA A 52 -3.00 -10.87 3.76
CA ALA A 52 -3.48 -11.80 2.75
C ALA A 52 -3.66 -13.22 3.29
N ASP A 53 -2.72 -13.72 4.10
CA ASP A 53 -2.81 -15.02 4.74
C ASP A 53 -4.06 -15.17 5.61
N ARG A 54 -4.36 -14.16 6.42
CA ARG A 54 -5.56 -14.15 7.27
C ARG A 54 -6.84 -14.13 6.46
N MET A 55 -6.88 -13.40 5.35
CA MET A 55 -8.03 -13.41 4.44
C MET A 55 -8.22 -14.78 3.78
N LEU A 56 -7.13 -15.43 3.37
CA LEU A 56 -7.18 -16.76 2.74
C LEU A 56 -7.58 -17.88 3.72
N SER A 57 -7.25 -17.75 5.00
CA SER A 57 -7.57 -18.75 6.03
C SER A 57 -9.02 -18.73 6.53
N LEU A 58 -9.86 -17.80 6.07
CA LEU A 58 -11.26 -17.74 6.48
C LEU A 58 -12.05 -18.94 5.95
N PRO A 59 -12.82 -19.67 6.79
CA PRO A 59 -13.57 -20.86 6.38
C PRO A 59 -14.62 -20.61 5.28
N THR A 60 -15.17 -19.39 5.23
CA THR A 60 -16.17 -18.99 4.23
C THR A 60 -15.58 -18.82 2.83
N GLY A 61 -14.25 -18.72 2.72
CA GLY A 61 -13.56 -18.33 1.50
C GLY A 61 -13.82 -16.88 1.06
N ARG A 62 -14.53 -16.08 1.87
CA ARG A 62 -14.93 -14.70 1.57
C ARG A 62 -14.40 -13.77 2.67
N ALA A 63 -13.76 -12.68 2.26
CA ALA A 63 -13.18 -11.69 3.16
C ALA A 63 -13.49 -10.28 2.67
N ILE A 64 -13.76 -9.36 3.59
CA ILE A 64 -13.72 -7.92 3.35
C ILE A 64 -12.69 -7.36 4.31
N ALA A 65 -11.71 -6.61 3.80
CA ALA A 65 -10.66 -6.00 4.60
C ALA A 65 -10.68 -4.49 4.39
N ILE A 66 -10.62 -3.74 5.49
CA ILE A 66 -10.46 -2.29 5.50
C ILE A 66 -9.02 -2.01 5.88
N LEU A 67 -8.23 -1.49 4.94
CA LEU A 67 -6.80 -1.27 5.10
C LEU A 67 -6.43 0.15 4.66
N GLY A 68 -5.22 0.59 4.99
CA GLY A 68 -4.67 1.82 4.43
C GLY A 68 -4.55 1.73 2.90
N ARG A 69 -4.65 2.87 2.22
CA ARG A 69 -4.66 2.95 0.74
C ARG A 69 -3.48 2.20 0.10
N GLU A 70 -2.27 2.38 0.62
CA GLU A 70 -1.08 1.69 0.10
C GLU A 70 -1.16 0.16 0.26
N HIS A 71 -1.91 -0.35 1.23
CA HIS A 71 -2.07 -1.80 1.47
C HIS A 71 -3.12 -2.48 0.57
N VAL A 72 -3.94 -1.70 -0.14
CA VAL A 72 -4.92 -2.25 -1.10
C VAL A 72 -4.45 -2.12 -2.55
N ARG A 73 -3.24 -1.65 -2.80
CA ARG A 73 -2.67 -1.55 -4.15
C ARG A 73 -2.51 -2.92 -4.83
N LYS A 74 -3.01 -3.05 -6.05
CA LYS A 74 -2.92 -4.27 -6.86
C LYS A 74 -1.51 -4.59 -7.33
N ASP A 75 -0.67 -3.56 -7.49
CA ASP A 75 0.70 -3.68 -7.98
C ASP A 75 1.71 -3.98 -6.88
N LEU A 76 1.41 -3.67 -5.61
CA LEU A 76 2.42 -3.66 -4.53
C LEU A 76 1.96 -4.20 -3.17
N ALA A 77 0.72 -4.68 -2.98
CA ALA A 77 0.26 -4.95 -1.62
C ALA A 77 -0.57 -6.24 -1.48
N VAL A 78 -1.53 -6.26 -0.55
CA VAL A 78 -2.36 -7.44 -0.22
C VAL A 78 -2.95 -8.11 -1.46
N PRO A 79 -3.53 -7.41 -2.45
CA PRO A 79 -4.08 -8.06 -3.64
C PRO A 79 -3.04 -8.84 -4.45
N LEU A 80 -1.79 -8.36 -4.52
CA LEU A 80 -0.71 -9.06 -5.23
C LEU A 80 -0.42 -10.42 -4.56
N TYR A 81 -0.38 -10.46 -3.23
CA TYR A 81 -0.23 -11.71 -2.48
C TYR A 81 -1.43 -12.65 -2.65
N LEU A 82 -2.65 -12.11 -2.64
CA LEU A 82 -3.87 -12.90 -2.87
C LEU A 82 -3.85 -13.56 -4.26
N GLN A 83 -3.58 -12.80 -5.31
CA GLN A 83 -3.53 -13.30 -6.69
C GLN A 83 -2.45 -14.36 -6.89
N ARG A 84 -1.28 -14.21 -6.26
CA ARG A 84 -0.18 -15.20 -6.40
C ARG A 84 -0.42 -16.47 -5.61
N ARG A 85 -1.10 -16.40 -4.47
CA ARG A 85 -1.29 -17.55 -3.56
C ARG A 85 -2.61 -18.28 -3.77
N ALA A 86 -3.59 -17.62 -4.36
CA ALA A 86 -4.92 -18.14 -4.65
C ALA A 86 -5.44 -17.55 -5.98
N PRO A 87 -4.80 -17.87 -7.12
CA PRO A 87 -5.14 -17.30 -8.43
C PRO A 87 -6.56 -17.61 -8.90
N GLU A 88 -7.21 -18.61 -8.30
CA GLU A 88 -8.60 -18.98 -8.54
C GLU A 88 -9.61 -18.03 -7.87
N ARG A 89 -9.18 -17.20 -6.91
CA ARG A 89 -10.06 -16.28 -6.19
C ARG A 89 -10.17 -14.95 -6.90
N THR A 90 -11.39 -14.43 -6.98
CA THR A 90 -11.64 -13.06 -7.39
C THR A 90 -11.20 -12.09 -6.30
N VAL A 91 -10.39 -11.09 -6.68
CA VAL A 91 -9.95 -10.02 -5.79
C VAL A 91 -10.45 -8.70 -6.38
N LEU A 92 -11.17 -7.94 -5.56
CA LEU A 92 -11.60 -6.59 -5.89
C LEU A 92 -10.89 -5.61 -4.94
N SER A 93 -10.20 -4.62 -5.51
CA SER A 93 -9.54 -3.56 -4.76
C SER A 93 -10.23 -2.22 -4.99
N ILE A 94 -10.55 -1.52 -3.91
CA ILE A 94 -11.17 -0.20 -3.93
C ILE A 94 -10.26 0.80 -3.20
N GLY A 95 -9.78 1.80 -3.93
CA GLY A 95 -8.98 2.89 -3.38
C GLY A 95 -9.86 4.01 -2.83
N LEU A 96 -9.61 4.44 -1.59
CA LEU A 96 -10.20 5.68 -1.07
C LEU A 96 -9.20 6.82 -1.30
N ILE A 97 -9.60 7.83 -2.06
CA ILE A 97 -8.72 8.92 -2.50
C ILE A 97 -9.37 10.27 -2.16
N GLU A 98 -8.57 11.21 -1.69
CA GLU A 98 -9.03 12.57 -1.42
C GLU A 98 -9.12 13.40 -2.72
N THR A 99 -10.14 14.24 -2.84
CA THR A 99 -10.24 15.25 -3.90
C THR A 99 -9.10 16.25 -3.79
N ALA A 100 -8.39 16.49 -4.90
CA ALA A 100 -7.23 17.39 -4.92
C ALA A 100 -7.56 18.84 -4.52
N ASP A 101 -8.78 19.31 -4.82
CA ASP A 101 -9.27 20.65 -4.51
C ASP A 101 -10.05 20.73 -3.18
N GLY A 102 -10.12 19.64 -2.43
CA GLY A 102 -10.88 19.55 -1.19
C GLY A 102 -12.40 19.63 -1.35
N SER A 103 -12.91 19.52 -2.58
CA SER A 103 -14.34 19.50 -2.86
C SER A 103 -15.02 18.31 -2.20
N ILE A 104 -16.30 18.47 -1.86
CA ILE A 104 -17.13 17.34 -1.43
C ILE A 104 -17.75 16.74 -2.68
N PRO A 105 -17.48 15.46 -3.02
CA PRO A 105 -18.17 14.81 -4.11
C PRO A 105 -19.68 14.82 -3.86
N GLU A 106 -20.47 15.19 -4.88
CA GLU A 106 -21.94 15.18 -4.77
C GLU A 106 -22.48 13.78 -4.45
N LYS A 107 -21.77 12.74 -4.89
CA LYS A 107 -22.03 11.32 -4.58
C LYS A 107 -20.72 10.56 -4.38
N TYR A 108 -20.71 9.67 -3.40
CA TYR A 108 -19.65 8.68 -3.24
C TYR A 108 -19.92 7.50 -4.17
N ASN A 109 -19.45 7.62 -5.42
CA ASN A 109 -19.58 6.57 -6.41
C ASN A 109 -18.27 5.80 -6.58
N LEU A 110 -18.39 4.53 -6.95
CA LEU A 110 -17.27 3.75 -7.46
C LEU A 110 -17.03 4.19 -8.91
N THR A 111 -15.80 4.61 -9.19
CA THR A 111 -15.35 4.98 -10.53
C THR A 111 -14.22 4.05 -10.94
N ASP A 112 -14.22 3.60 -12.21
CA ASP A 112 -13.08 2.88 -12.77
C ASP A 112 -11.80 3.72 -12.63
N SER A 113 -10.67 3.03 -12.48
CA SER A 113 -9.42 3.66 -12.04
C SER A 113 -8.24 3.27 -12.92
N ASP A 114 -7.45 4.25 -13.35
CA ASP A 114 -6.12 4.05 -13.93
C ASP A 114 -5.01 3.89 -12.86
N GLU A 115 -5.32 4.23 -11.61
CA GLU A 115 -4.50 3.94 -10.43
C GLU A 115 -4.54 2.43 -10.12
N PRO A 116 -3.64 1.88 -9.27
CA PRO A 116 -3.53 0.43 -9.02
C PRO A 116 -4.67 -0.13 -8.13
N TYR A 117 -5.92 0.21 -8.44
CA TYR A 117 -7.17 -0.26 -7.84
C TYR A 117 -8.14 -0.65 -8.96
N ASP A 118 -9.14 -1.48 -8.68
CA ASP A 118 -10.21 -1.74 -9.66
C ASP A 118 -11.16 -0.54 -9.73
N TYR A 119 -11.48 0.01 -8.56
CA TYR A 119 -12.30 1.21 -8.43
C TYR A 119 -11.67 2.19 -7.46
N ILE A 120 -12.06 3.45 -7.60
CA ILE A 120 -11.80 4.49 -6.59
C ILE A 120 -13.12 5.07 -6.08
N VAL A 121 -13.11 5.48 -4.82
CA VAL A 121 -14.13 6.37 -4.25
C VAL A 121 -13.42 7.64 -3.81
N MET A 122 -13.86 8.76 -4.37
CA MET A 122 -13.37 10.07 -3.98
C MET A 122 -14.03 10.49 -2.67
N ALA A 123 -13.24 11.03 -1.76
CA ALA A 123 -13.68 11.60 -0.51
C ALA A 123 -13.19 13.04 -0.37
N LYS A 124 -13.90 13.84 0.42
CA LYS A 124 -13.43 15.18 0.78
C LYS A 124 -12.06 15.05 1.45
N ALA A 125 -11.10 15.86 1.02
CA ALA A 125 -9.84 16.00 1.73
C ALA A 125 -10.10 16.41 3.19
N VAL A 126 -9.41 15.73 4.12
CA VAL A 126 -9.40 16.13 5.52
C VAL A 126 -8.59 17.42 5.65
N ASP A 127 -9.11 18.40 6.39
CA ASP A 127 -8.38 19.63 6.69
C ASP A 127 -7.15 19.30 7.55
N ARG A 128 -5.98 19.67 7.04
CA ARG A 128 -4.66 19.43 7.65
C ARG A 128 -3.89 20.74 7.58
N PRO A 129 -4.09 21.66 8.55
CA PRO A 129 -3.50 22.98 8.49
C PRO A 129 -1.98 22.96 8.66
N ASP A 130 -1.45 21.90 9.29
CA ASP A 130 -0.03 21.73 9.53
C ASP A 130 0.61 20.84 8.46
N ASP A 131 1.80 21.23 7.96
CA ASP A 131 2.62 20.38 7.11
C ASP A 131 3.33 19.32 7.98
N PRO A 132 3.07 18.02 7.79
CA PRO A 132 3.70 16.96 8.57
C PRO A 132 5.22 16.89 8.36
N CYS A 133 5.76 17.51 7.31
CA CYS A 133 7.20 17.58 7.04
C CYS A 133 7.87 18.82 7.67
N GLU A 134 7.10 19.82 8.10
CA GLU A 134 7.65 21.08 8.59
C GLU A 134 8.43 20.87 9.90
N GLY A 135 9.60 21.53 9.99
CA GLY A 135 10.48 21.46 11.17
C GLY A 135 11.30 20.18 11.30
N MET A 136 11.14 19.20 10.40
CA MET A 136 11.99 18.02 10.40
C MET A 136 13.38 18.34 9.80
N ILE A 137 14.44 17.83 10.44
CA ILE A 137 15.83 18.10 10.06
C ILE A 137 16.49 16.81 9.58
N LEU A 138 16.96 16.84 8.33
CA LEU A 138 17.70 15.73 7.72
C LEU A 138 19.01 15.45 8.50
N PRO A 139 19.27 14.18 8.88
CA PRO A 139 20.59 13.78 9.32
C PRO A 139 21.62 14.06 8.21
N LYS A 140 22.80 14.60 8.57
CA LYS A 140 23.85 15.03 7.63
C LYS A 140 24.37 13.94 6.67
N ASN A 141 23.99 12.68 6.86
CA ASN A 141 24.42 11.52 6.07
C ASN A 141 23.26 10.78 5.37
N SER A 142 22.10 11.42 5.21
CA SER A 142 20.98 10.83 4.47
C SER A 142 21.18 11.01 2.96
N SER A 143 21.54 9.95 2.25
CA SER A 143 21.44 9.89 0.79
C SER A 143 20.15 9.19 0.38
N ALA A 144 19.45 9.73 -0.63
CA ALA A 144 18.28 9.10 -1.21
C ALA A 144 18.64 7.68 -1.74
N PRO A 145 17.72 6.71 -1.61
CA PRO A 145 17.91 5.34 -2.08
C PRO A 145 18.01 5.22 -3.61
#